data_AF-A0A6H9GAN0-F1
#
_entry.id   AF-A0A6H9GAN0-F1
#
_cell.length_a   1.000
_cell.length_b   1.000
_cell.length_c   1.000
_cell.angle_alpha   90.00
_cell.angle_beta   90.00
_cell.angle_gamma   90.00
#
_symmetry.space_group_name_H-M   'P 1'
#
loop_
_entity.id
_entity.type
_entity.pdbx_description
1 polymer ?
#
loop_
_entity_poly.entity_id
_entity_poly.type
_entity_poly.pdbx_seq_one_letter_code
_entity_poly.pdbx_strand_id
1 'polypeptide(L)' 'MARRKKRSGNHWAAAIVNFRAQIQHRLEDSPSLRSELAAMYDKVYPVAIKSVSQLFSLNSDAHISLEQILDDNWFPPAEK' A
#
# COMPACT_ATOMS: atom_id res chain seq x y z
N MET A 1 8.48 -26.95 4.60
CA MET A 1 8.49 -25.82 3.65
C MET A 1 7.42 -24.74 3.92
N ALA A 2 6.53 -24.86 4.92
CA ALA A 2 5.43 -23.89 5.14
C ALA A 2 5.79 -22.65 6.00
N ARG A 3 6.92 -22.66 6.73
CA ARG A 3 7.25 -21.59 7.70
C ARG A 3 7.77 -20.28 7.08
N ARG A 4 8.45 -20.32 5.92
CA ARG A 4 9.03 -19.11 5.30
C ARG A 4 7.96 -18.16 4.74
N LYS A 5 6.90 -18.70 4.14
CA LYS A 5 5.83 -17.93 3.48
C LYS A 5 4.99 -17.11 4.48
N LYS A 6 4.73 -17.67 5.67
CA LYS A 6 3.99 -17.00 6.75
C LYS A 6 4.82 -15.88 7.39
N ARG A 7 6.13 -16.09 7.52
CA ARG A 7 7.04 -15.12 8.15
C ARG A 7 7.24 -13.89 7.26
N SER A 8 7.40 -14.06 5.95
CA SER A 8 7.49 -12.93 5.01
C SER A 8 6.21 -12.09 4.96
N GLY A 9 5.03 -12.72 5.00
CA GLY A 9 3.75 -12.00 5.00
C GLY A 9 3.58 -11.08 6.22
N ASN A 10 3.96 -11.57 7.41
CA ASN A 10 3.94 -10.75 8.63
C ASN A 10 4.90 -9.56 8.57
N HIS A 11 6.06 -9.71 7.91
CA HIS A 11 7.01 -8.61 7.72
C HIS A 11 6.45 -7.54 6.77
N TRP A 12 5.77 -7.93 5.69
CA TRP A 12 5.15 -6.98 4.77
C TRP A 12 3.98 -6.23 5.40
N ALA A 13 3.12 -6.90 6.17
CA ALA A 13 2.04 -6.23 6.88
C ALA A 13 2.58 -5.16 7.85
N ALA A 14 3.60 -5.49 8.65
CA ALA A 14 4.25 -4.54 9.54
C ALA A 14 4.92 -3.37 8.78
N ALA A 15 5.56 -3.64 7.65
CA ALA A 15 6.17 -2.60 6.82
C ALA A 15 5.11 -1.66 6.24
N ILE A 16 3.97 -2.19 5.77
CA ILE A 16 2.84 -1.38 5.25
C ILE A 16 2.32 -0.45 6.34
N VAL A 17 2.04 -0.96 7.55
CA VAL A 17 1.60 -0.12 8.68
C VAL A 17 2.63 0.96 8.99
N ASN A 18 3.92 0.61 9.03
CA ASN A 18 4.97 1.57 9.33
C ASN A 18 5.11 2.66 8.25
N PHE A 19 4.93 2.33 6.97
CA PHE A 19 4.95 3.32 5.89
C PHE A 19 3.72 4.24 5.94
N ARG A 20 2.53 3.70 6.26
CA ARG A 20 1.32 4.51 6.44
C ARG A 20 1.45 5.50 7.59
N ALA A 21 1.93 5.04 8.74
CA ALA A 21 2.19 5.92 9.90
C ALA A 21 3.15 7.06 9.55
N GLN A 22 4.22 6.78 8.79
CA GLN A 22 5.15 7.80 8.31
C GLN A 22 4.49 8.81 7.35
N ILE A 23 3.61 8.34 6.46
CA ILE A 23 2.85 9.21 5.56
C ILE A 23 1.93 10.11 6.39
N GLN A 24 1.14 9.53 7.30
CA GLN A 24 0.23 10.29 8.14
C GLN A 24 0.94 11.34 8.99
N HIS A 25 2.05 11.00 9.65
CA HIS A 25 2.82 11.98 10.43
C HIS A 25 3.25 13.17 9.56
N ARG A 26 3.70 12.93 8.32
CA ARG A 26 4.03 14.02 7.39
C ARG A 26 2.81 14.83 6.96
N LEU A 27 1.65 14.19 6.82
CA LEU A 27 0.39 14.87 6.49
C LEU A 27 -0.14 15.69 7.68
N GLU A 28 0.14 15.28 8.92
CA GLU A 28 -0.18 16.06 10.13
C GLU A 28 0.73 17.29 10.25
N ASP A 29 2.03 17.13 9.99
CA ASP A 29 3.01 18.22 9.96
C ASP A 29 2.73 19.21 8.82
N SER A 30 2.13 18.76 7.72
CA SER A 30 1.87 19.57 6.53
C SER A 30 0.59 19.13 5.82
N PRO A 31 -0.58 19.63 6.26
CA PRO A 31 -1.88 19.25 5.70
C PRO A 31 -2.04 19.55 4.20
N SER A 32 -1.32 20.55 3.68
CA SER A 32 -1.28 20.88 2.25
C SER A 32 -0.78 19.73 1.37
N LEU A 33 0.03 18.81 1.91
CA LEU A 33 0.52 17.65 1.17
C LEU A 33 -0.58 16.66 0.83
N ARG A 34 -1.75 16.71 1.49
CA ARG A 34 -2.87 15.80 1.18
C ARG A 34 -3.39 15.99 -0.25
N SER A 35 -3.52 17.24 -0.71
CA SER A 35 -3.99 17.53 -2.06
C SER A 35 -2.93 17.16 -3.12
N GLU A 36 -1.65 17.39 -2.81
CA GLU A 36 -0.55 16.98 -3.68
C GLU A 36 -0.43 15.46 -3.79
N LEU A 37 -0.62 14.74 -2.69
CA LEU A 37 -0.62 13.28 -2.66
C LEU A 37 -1.73 12.72 -3.57
N ALA A 38 -2.93 13.29 -3.50
CA ALA A 38 -4.03 12.95 -4.39
C ALA A 38 -3.68 13.20 -5.86
N ALA A 39 -3.08 14.36 -6.17
CA ALA A 39 -2.67 14.69 -7.54
C ALA A 39 -1.53 13.79 -8.07
N MET A 40 -0.67 13.29 -7.18
CA MET A 40 0.42 12.37 -7.54
C MET A 40 -0.04 10.93 -7.64
N TYR A 41 -1.10 10.54 -6.94
CA TYR A 41 -1.55 9.15 -6.82
C TYR A 41 -1.74 8.48 -8.19
N ASP A 42 -2.44 9.16 -9.10
CA ASP A 42 -2.71 8.65 -10.46
C ASP A 42 -1.44 8.42 -11.28
N LYS A 43 -0.34 9.12 -10.94
CA LYS A 43 0.96 8.96 -11.60
C LYS A 43 1.78 7.83 -10.98
N VAL A 44 1.69 7.66 -9.66
CA VAL A 44 2.51 6.70 -8.90
C VAL A 44 1.90 5.30 -8.93
N TYR A 45 0.57 5.19 -8.90
CA TYR A 45 -0.15 3.91 -8.90
C TYR A 45 0.25 2.97 -10.05
N PRO A 46 0.23 3.39 -11.34
CA PRO A 46 0.61 2.50 -12.44
C PRO A 46 2.09 2.06 -12.37
N VAL A 47 2.97 2.91 -11.82
CA VAL A 47 4.39 2.57 -11.60
C VAL A 47 4.53 1.50 -10.52
N ALA A 48 3.78 1.62 -9.42
CA ALA A 48 3.75 0.61 -8.37
C ALA A 48 3.24 -0.74 -8.88
N ILE A 49 2.13 -0.75 -9.65
CA ILE A 49 1.59 -1.97 -10.28
C ILE A 49 2.64 -2.60 -11.21
N LYS A 50 3.28 -1.81 -12.08
CA LYS A 50 4.32 -2.32 -12.99
C LYS A 50 5.51 -2.93 -12.26
N SER A 51 5.91 -2.33 -11.13
CA SER A 51 7.03 -2.83 -10.31
C SER A 51 6.66 -4.16 -9.64
N VAL A 52 5.51 -4.22 -8.98
CA VAL A 52 5.05 -5.42 -8.28
C VAL A 52 4.72 -6.55 -9.26
N SER A 53 4.23 -6.24 -10.46
CA SER A 53 3.94 -7.24 -11.49
C SER A 53 5.18 -7.99 -12.00
N GLN A 54 6.39 -7.47 -11.76
CA GLN A 54 7.64 -8.20 -12.03
C GLN A 54 7.89 -9.33 -11.03
N LEU A 55 7.28 -9.24 -9.83
CA LEU A 55 7.51 -10.14 -8.72
C LEU A 55 6.33 -11.09 -8.49
N PHE A 56 5.11 -10.65 -8.82
CA PHE A 56 3.87 -11.40 -8.58
C PHE A 56 2.87 -11.24 -9.72
N SER A 57 2.07 -12.27 -9.97
CA SER A 57 0.87 -12.14 -10.82
C SER A 57 -0.19 -11.33 -10.07
N LEU A 58 -0.54 -10.16 -10.59
CA LEU A 58 -1.58 -9.30 -10.03
C LEU A 58 -2.93 -9.60 -10.68
N ASN A 59 -3.99 -9.66 -9.86
CA ASN A 59 -5.35 -9.72 -10.38
C ASN A 59 -5.74 -8.36 -10.97
N SER A 60 -6.40 -8.39 -12.13
CA SER A 60 -6.86 -7.20 -12.85
C SER A 60 -7.84 -6.36 -12.01
N ASP A 61 -8.54 -7.02 -11.09
CA ASP A 61 -9.54 -6.41 -10.20
C ASP A 61 -8.94 -5.92 -8.87
N ALA A 62 -7.63 -6.08 -8.67
CA ALA A 62 -6.93 -5.62 -7.47
C ALA A 62 -6.70 -4.10 -7.52
N HIS A 63 -7.79 -3.35 -7.59
CA HIS A 63 -7.78 -1.90 -7.47
C HIS A 63 -7.87 -1.49 -5.99
N ILE A 64 -7.09 -0.50 -5.62
CA ILE A 64 -7.08 0.08 -4.27
C ILE A 64 -7.20 1.57 -4.47
N SER A 65 -8.08 2.23 -3.72
CA SER A 65 -8.20 3.69 -3.74
C SER A 65 -7.17 4.36 -2.83
N LEU A 66 -6.92 5.65 -3.03
CA LEU A 66 -6.04 6.42 -2.14
C LEU A 66 -6.53 6.42 -0.69
N GLU A 67 -7.85 6.51 -0.47
CA GLU A 67 -8.46 6.48 0.86
C GLU A 67 -8.14 5.15 1.58
N GLN A 68 -8.23 4.03 0.87
CA GLN A 68 -7.86 2.70 1.39
C GLN A 68 -6.36 2.56 1.65
N ILE A 69 -5.51 3.23 0.88
CA ILE A 69 -4.05 3.20 1.10
C ILE A 69 -3.67 3.99 2.35
N LEU A 70 -4.40 5.06 2.66
CA LEU A 70 -4.18 5.92 3.83
C LEU A 70 -4.84 5.42 5.12
N ASP A 71 -5.74 4.44 5.02
CA ASP A 71 -6.31 3.76 6.19
C ASP A 71 -5.31 2.76 6.77
N ASP A 72 -4.86 3.00 8.01
CA ASP A 72 -3.88 2.15 8.71
C ASP A 72 -4.35 0.72 8.90
N ASN A 73 -5.65 0.53 9.10
CA ASN A 73 -6.24 -0.78 9.41
C ASN A 73 -6.67 -1.53 8.15
N TRP A 74 -6.60 -0.89 6.98
CA TRP A 74 -7.07 -1.49 5.75
C TRP A 74 -6.08 -2.53 5.22
N PHE A 75 -6.54 -3.77 5.09
CA PHE A 75 -5.86 -4.82 4.35
C PHE A 75 -6.88 -5.50 3.44
N PRO A 76 -6.49 -5.93 2.22
CA PRO A 76 -7.40 -6.64 1.36
C PRO A 76 -7.90 -7.91 2.05
N PRO A 77 -9.19 -8.25 1.93
CA PRO A 77 -9.69 -9.51 2.44
C PRO A 77 -8.89 -10.64 1.81
N ALA A 78 -8.48 -11.63 2.61
CA ALA A 78 -7.78 -12.78 2.08
C ALA A 78 -8.64 -13.42 0.99
N GLU A 79 -8.12 -13.50 -0.24
CA GLU A 79 -8.74 -14.28 -1.30
C GLU A 79 -9.00 -15.70 -0.76
N LYS A 80 -10.26 -16.12 -0.84
CA LYS A 80 -10.71 -17.46 -0.42
C LYS A 80 -10.28 -18.50 -1.43
#